data_AF-A0A0D8XQ63-F1
#
_entry.id   AF-A0A0D8XQ63-F1
#
_cell.length_a   1.000
_cell.length_b   1.000
_cell.length_c   1.000
_cell.angle_alpha   90.00
_cell.angle_beta   90.00
_cell.angle_gamma   90.00
#
_symmetry.space_group_name_H-M   'P 1'
#
loop_
_entity.id
_entity.type
_entity.pdbx_description
1 polymer ?
#
loop_
_entity_poly.entity_id
_entity_poly.type
_entity_poly.pdbx_seq_one_letter_code
_entity_poly.pdbx_strand_id
1 'polypeptide(L)'
;MSGSTSPARISRKLSGTRLAKQLAGLDIRTDDIMDQGETARHEGRFVFECSWEVANKVGGIYTVLRTKAPISTEELGDQYCMLGPYNDDRVRLEVEVLEADNAAMKYALEHSRDCGFKVVYGRWLIDGYPKVILFDIGSAAWKLDQWKHEMWTMTKFGIPWHDRESNDCVILGFMVAIFLQKMTIICFQFAEAISSSKPLILVMTNQVSVMLEIFQNIHRDYILCVQRDILD
;
A
#
# COMPACT_ATOMS: atom_id res chain seq x y z
N MET A 1 36.48 7.95 3.75
CA MET A 1 35.87 7.76 5.08
C MET A 1 34.39 7.47 4.85
N SER A 2 34.04 6.20 4.68
CA SER A 2 32.66 5.75 4.50
C SER A 2 32.04 5.55 5.88
N GLY A 3 31.19 6.49 6.30
CA GLY A 3 30.40 6.35 7.52
C GLY A 3 29.32 5.30 7.31
N SER A 4 29.50 4.11 7.87
CA SER A 4 28.45 3.10 7.99
C SER A 4 27.43 3.59 9.03
N THR A 5 26.30 4.11 8.57
CA THR A 5 25.14 4.34 9.44
C THR A 5 24.60 2.99 9.92
N SER A 6 24.64 2.77 11.23
CA SER A 6 24.07 1.58 11.87
C SER A 6 22.54 1.53 11.62
N PRO A 7 21.96 0.37 11.27
CA PRO A 7 20.51 0.26 11.05
C PRO A 7 19.74 0.59 12.33
N ALA A 8 18.66 1.38 12.26
CA ALA A 8 17.84 1.65 13.43
C ALA A 8 17.11 0.38 13.86
N ARG A 9 16.80 0.30 15.16
CA ARG A 9 16.25 -0.88 15.82
C ARG A 9 14.88 -0.56 16.39
N ILE A 10 13.85 -1.31 16.01
CA ILE A 10 12.50 -1.17 16.57
C ILE A 10 12.01 -2.49 17.16
N SER A 11 11.41 -2.40 18.35
CA SER A 11 10.80 -3.53 19.07
C SER A 11 9.31 -3.65 18.74
N ARG A 12 8.89 -4.81 18.22
CA ARG A 12 7.50 -5.04 17.75
C ARG A 12 6.49 -5.52 18.82
N LYS A 13 6.87 -5.74 20.09
CA LYS A 13 5.92 -6.13 21.17
C LYS A 13 6.27 -5.53 22.54
N LEU A 14 5.36 -4.72 23.08
CA LEU A 14 5.42 -4.15 24.43
C LEU A 14 4.91 -5.17 25.47
N SER A 15 5.75 -6.12 25.83
CA SER A 15 5.57 -6.89 27.07
C SER A 15 6.03 -6.05 28.26
N GLY A 16 5.35 -6.11 29.40
CA GLY A 16 5.71 -5.35 30.61
C GLY A 16 7.18 -5.56 31.05
N THR A 17 7.71 -6.77 30.84
CA THR A 17 9.12 -7.10 31.11
C THR A 17 10.09 -6.38 30.16
N ARG A 18 9.66 -6.06 28.93
CA ARG A 18 10.48 -5.33 27.95
C ARG A 18 10.41 -3.82 28.13
N LEU A 19 9.25 -3.29 28.53
CA LEU A 19 9.10 -1.88 28.90
C LEU A 19 10.07 -1.51 30.04
N ALA A 20 10.14 -2.39 31.05
CA ALA A 20 11.09 -2.27 32.15
C ALA A 20 12.56 -2.31 31.68
N LYS A 21 12.91 -3.16 30.70
CA LYS A 21 14.26 -3.23 30.11
C LYS A 21 14.61 -1.98 29.31
N GLN A 22 13.66 -1.44 28.53
CA GLN A 22 13.84 -0.21 27.75
C GLN A 22 14.01 1.02 28.65
N LEU A 23 13.19 1.12 29.71
CA LEU A 23 13.32 2.17 30.74
C LEU A 23 14.63 2.06 31.54
N ALA A 24 15.15 0.83 31.71
CA ALA A 24 16.41 0.57 32.39
C ALA A 24 17.66 0.74 31.48
N GLY A 25 17.49 1.14 30.21
CA GLY A 25 18.62 1.28 29.27
C GLY A 25 19.31 -0.04 28.91
N LEU A 26 18.65 -1.18 29.12
CA LEU A 26 19.17 -2.49 28.78
C LEU A 26 18.85 -2.80 27.32
N ASP A 27 19.89 -3.08 26.51
CA ASP A 27 19.77 -3.45 25.11
C ASP A 27 18.80 -4.64 24.95
N ILE A 28 17.65 -4.38 24.33
CA ILE A 28 16.65 -5.41 24.02
C ILE A 28 17.18 -6.16 22.79
N ARG A 29 17.82 -7.31 23.02
CA ARG A 29 18.16 -8.27 21.95
C ARG A 29 16.89 -8.93 21.40
N THR A 30 16.26 -8.26 20.44
CA THR A 30 15.46 -8.89 19.39
C THR A 30 16.10 -8.43 18.09
N ASP A 31 16.75 -9.34 17.38
CA ASP A 31 17.46 -9.07 16.12
C ASP A 31 16.46 -8.81 14.99
N ASP A 32 15.68 -7.75 15.09
CA ASP A 32 14.88 -7.22 13.99
C ASP A 32 15.84 -6.43 13.08
N ILE A 33 16.32 -7.08 12.02
CA ILE A 33 17.22 -6.49 11.04
C ILE A 33 16.40 -5.51 10.18
N MET A 34 16.70 -4.22 10.29
CA MET A 34 16.21 -3.19 9.37
C MET A 34 17.20 -3.05 8.22
N ASP A 35 16.98 -3.84 7.17
CA ASP A 35 17.87 -3.97 6.01
C ASP A 35 17.35 -3.24 4.77
N GLN A 36 16.44 -2.27 4.95
CA GLN A 36 15.83 -1.53 3.83
C GLN A 36 15.21 -2.45 2.77
N GLY A 37 14.66 -3.59 3.21
CA GLY A 37 13.94 -4.53 2.35
C GLY A 37 14.80 -5.53 1.60
N GLU A 38 16.08 -5.70 1.95
CA GLU A 38 16.94 -6.72 1.32
C GLU A 38 16.37 -8.13 1.52
N THR A 39 16.06 -8.50 2.77
CA THR A 39 15.41 -9.78 3.09
C THR A 39 14.03 -9.87 2.45
N ALA A 40 13.24 -8.80 2.49
CA ALA A 40 11.90 -8.78 1.89
C ALA A 40 11.96 -9.05 0.38
N ARG A 41 12.91 -8.45 -0.33
CA ARG A 41 13.13 -8.67 -1.77
C ARG A 41 13.57 -10.11 -2.07
N HIS A 42 14.48 -10.67 -1.27
CA HIS A 42 14.93 -12.05 -1.45
C HIS A 42 13.79 -13.06 -1.25
N GLU A 43 12.88 -12.79 -0.31
CA GLU A 43 11.71 -13.61 -0.04
C GLU A 43 10.53 -13.32 -0.98
N GLY A 44 10.63 -12.32 -1.86
CA GLY A 44 9.55 -11.91 -2.75
C GLY A 44 8.36 -11.26 -2.03
N ARG A 45 8.60 -10.61 -0.89
CA ARG A 45 7.58 -9.92 -0.11
C ARG A 45 7.37 -8.49 -0.60
N PHE A 46 6.12 -8.14 -0.90
CA PHE A 46 5.70 -6.76 -1.17
C PHE A 46 4.66 -6.31 -0.17
N VAL A 47 4.74 -5.05 0.26
CA VAL A 47 3.78 -4.44 1.17
C VAL A 47 3.18 -3.21 0.51
N PHE A 48 1.86 -3.23 0.38
CA PHE A 48 1.07 -2.09 -0.08
C PHE A 48 0.29 -1.50 1.08
N GLU A 49 0.29 -0.17 1.20
CA GLU A 49 -0.55 0.54 2.17
C GLU A 49 -1.50 1.49 1.45
N CYS A 50 -2.79 1.16 1.50
CA CYS A 50 -3.84 1.90 0.83
C CYS A 50 -4.60 2.78 1.82
N SER A 51 -4.75 4.07 1.48
CA SER A 51 -5.58 4.99 2.24
C SER A 51 -6.02 6.17 1.38
N TRP A 52 -7.17 6.74 1.72
CA TRP A 52 -7.67 7.98 1.13
C TRP A 52 -6.72 9.17 1.33
N GLU A 53 -5.91 9.14 2.40
CA GLU A 53 -5.05 10.24 2.81
C GLU A 53 -3.58 10.13 2.35
N VAL A 54 -3.24 9.13 1.51
CA VAL A 54 -1.91 9.04 0.89
C VAL A 54 -1.71 10.24 -0.06
N ALA A 55 -0.72 11.08 0.23
CA ALA A 55 -0.47 12.34 -0.51
C ALA A 55 -1.71 13.25 -0.66
N ASN A 56 -2.65 13.13 0.27
CA ASN A 56 -3.93 13.85 0.22
C ASN A 56 -4.35 14.22 1.64
N LYS A 57 -3.97 15.41 2.09
CA LYS A 57 -4.23 15.86 3.46
C LYS A 57 -5.73 16.16 3.68
N VAL A 58 -6.41 15.28 4.40
CA VAL A 58 -7.81 15.44 4.82
C VAL A 58 -7.93 15.56 6.35
N GLY A 59 -7.27 14.67 7.10
CA GLY A 59 -7.41 14.56 8.55
C GLY A 59 -6.17 13.98 9.24
N GLY A 60 -6.40 13.20 10.29
CA GLY A 60 -5.35 12.64 11.14
C GLY A 60 -4.54 11.53 10.48
N ILE A 61 -5.15 10.77 9.56
CA ILE A 61 -4.51 9.60 8.93
C ILE A 61 -3.33 10.04 8.08
N TYR A 62 -3.42 11.18 7.40
CA TYR A 62 -2.29 11.79 6.70
C TYR A 62 -1.05 11.91 7.61
N THR A 63 -1.25 12.35 8.85
CA THR A 63 -0.16 12.50 9.82
C THR A 63 0.40 11.15 10.25
N VAL A 64 -0.49 10.17 10.50
CA VAL A 64 -0.09 8.79 10.84
C VAL A 64 0.75 8.18 9.72
N LEU A 65 0.27 8.24 8.48
CA LEU A 65 0.97 7.75 7.30
C LEU A 65 2.34 8.43 7.13
N ARG A 66 2.36 9.77 7.21
CA ARG A 66 3.59 10.57 7.04
C ARG A 66 4.64 10.27 8.09
N THR A 67 4.23 10.13 9.35
CA THR A 67 5.14 9.85 10.48
C THR A 67 5.61 8.39 10.54
N LYS A 68 4.83 7.47 9.96
CA LYS A 68 5.18 6.04 9.86
C LYS A 68 6.01 5.69 8.62
N ALA A 69 5.97 6.52 7.58
CA ALA A 69 6.72 6.26 6.35
C ALA A 69 8.23 6.00 6.58
N PRO A 70 8.98 6.80 7.38
CA PRO A 70 10.41 6.60 7.58
C PRO A 70 10.75 5.20 8.06
N ILE A 71 10.05 4.72 9.09
CA ILE A 71 10.29 3.39 9.63
C ILE A 71 9.87 2.29 8.66
N SER A 72 8.78 2.50 7.93
CA SER A 72 8.29 1.50 6.96
C SER A 72 9.31 1.30 5.83
N THR A 73 9.92 2.39 5.34
CA THR A 73 10.98 2.33 4.33
C THR A 73 12.32 1.86 4.89
N GLU A 74 12.60 2.08 6.18
CA GLU A 74 13.80 1.53 6.81
C GLU A 74 13.73 0.00 6.95
N GLU A 75 12.53 -0.55 7.19
CA GLU A 75 12.29 -2.00 7.24
C GLU A 75 12.21 -2.62 5.84
N LEU A 76 11.45 -2.01 4.91
CA LEU A 76 11.01 -2.66 3.67
C LEU A 76 11.58 -2.02 2.40
N GLY A 77 12.19 -0.84 2.50
CA GLY A 77 12.72 -0.07 1.37
C GLY A 77 11.77 -0.04 0.17
N ASP A 78 12.29 -0.46 -0.98
CA ASP A 78 11.56 -0.44 -2.26
C ASP A 78 10.51 -1.57 -2.40
N GLN A 79 10.36 -2.45 -1.40
CA GLN A 79 9.24 -3.40 -1.31
C GLN A 79 7.98 -2.79 -0.68
N TYR A 80 8.06 -1.57 -0.16
CA TYR A 80 6.92 -0.82 0.39
C TYR A 80 6.41 0.23 -0.59
N CYS A 81 5.10 0.25 -0.83
CA CYS A 81 4.45 1.21 -1.72
C CYS A 81 3.09 1.64 -1.15
N MET A 82 2.78 2.93 -1.22
CA MET A 82 1.51 3.48 -0.75
C MET A 82 0.56 3.70 -1.93
N LEU A 83 -0.74 3.48 -1.71
CA LEU A 83 -1.78 3.56 -2.73
C LEU A 83 -2.83 4.58 -2.29
N GLY A 84 -3.24 5.48 -3.18
CA GLY A 84 -4.21 6.52 -2.84
C GLY A 84 -4.91 7.16 -4.04
N PRO A 85 -5.84 8.09 -3.78
CA PRO A 85 -6.49 8.85 -4.84
C PRO A 85 -5.53 9.90 -5.43
N TYR A 86 -5.61 10.11 -6.74
CA TYR A 86 -4.91 11.21 -7.41
C TYR A 86 -5.66 12.53 -7.19
N ASN A 87 -4.93 13.55 -6.76
CA ASN A 87 -5.38 14.94 -6.68
C ASN A 87 -4.30 15.84 -7.30
N ASP A 88 -4.61 16.49 -8.43
CA ASP A 88 -3.62 17.25 -9.22
C ASP A 88 -2.87 18.30 -8.38
N ASP A 89 -3.59 19.11 -7.61
CA ASP A 89 -3.00 20.17 -6.78
C ASP A 89 -2.03 19.62 -5.74
N ARG A 90 -2.36 18.45 -5.15
CA ARG A 90 -1.52 17.81 -4.14
C ARG A 90 -0.31 17.12 -4.76
N VAL A 91 -0.50 16.38 -5.86
CA VAL A 91 0.59 15.68 -6.55
C VAL A 91 1.68 16.66 -6.97
N ARG A 92 1.30 17.82 -7.51
CA ARG A 92 2.28 18.84 -7.94
C ARG A 92 3.15 19.41 -6.82
N LEU A 93 2.69 19.32 -5.56
CA LEU A 93 3.38 19.87 -4.40
C LEU A 93 4.10 18.81 -3.58
N GLU A 94 3.53 17.61 -3.50
CA GLU A 94 3.96 16.57 -2.55
C GLU A 94 4.59 15.37 -3.23
N VAL A 95 4.48 15.20 -4.55
CA VAL A 95 4.92 13.96 -5.21
C VAL A 95 5.93 14.25 -6.32
N GLU A 96 7.05 13.56 -6.26
CA GLU A 96 7.96 13.45 -7.38
C GLU A 96 7.45 12.36 -8.32
N VAL A 97 6.93 12.75 -9.48
CA VAL A 97 6.43 11.82 -10.50
C VAL A 97 7.59 11.15 -11.20
N LEU A 98 7.58 9.81 -11.24
CA LEU A 98 8.65 8.99 -11.77
C LEU A 98 8.08 7.87 -12.65
N GLU A 99 8.96 7.15 -13.32
CA GLU A 99 8.64 5.86 -13.93
C GLU A 99 9.03 4.71 -13.00
N ALA A 100 8.30 3.59 -13.10
CA ALA A 100 8.55 2.42 -12.27
C ALA A 100 9.91 1.78 -12.58
N ASP A 101 10.66 1.47 -11.52
CA ASP A 101 11.99 0.86 -11.57
C ASP A 101 11.96 -0.68 -11.64
N ASN A 102 10.85 -1.29 -11.20
CA ASN A 102 10.62 -2.73 -11.22
C ASN A 102 9.75 -3.12 -12.42
N ALA A 103 10.18 -4.14 -13.17
CA ALA A 103 9.43 -4.70 -14.30
C ALA A 103 7.99 -5.13 -13.91
N ALA A 104 7.81 -5.79 -12.77
CA ALA A 104 6.48 -6.21 -12.31
C ALA A 104 5.56 -5.01 -12.08
N MET A 105 6.09 -3.96 -11.45
CA MET A 105 5.38 -2.70 -11.21
C MET A 105 5.02 -2.01 -12.53
N LYS A 106 5.97 -1.95 -13.47
CA LYS A 106 5.77 -1.36 -14.79
C LYS A 106 4.65 -2.05 -15.57
N TYR A 107 4.69 -3.39 -15.65
CA TYR A 107 3.64 -4.16 -16.31
C TYR A 107 2.26 -4.02 -15.63
N ALA A 108 2.22 -3.92 -14.31
CA ALA A 108 0.96 -3.69 -13.58
C ALA A 108 0.39 -2.29 -13.86
N LEU A 109 1.24 -1.25 -13.89
CA LEU A 109 0.83 0.11 -14.22
C LEU A 109 0.39 0.25 -15.69
N GLU A 110 1.11 -0.37 -16.61
CA GLU A 110 0.74 -0.42 -18.04
C GLU A 110 -0.62 -1.09 -18.22
N HIS A 111 -0.86 -2.22 -17.55
CA HIS A 111 -2.16 -2.87 -17.59
C HIS A 111 -3.30 -2.00 -17.05
N SER A 112 -3.08 -1.27 -15.94
CA SER A 112 -4.07 -0.30 -15.46
C SER A 112 -4.37 0.77 -16.51
N ARG A 113 -3.36 1.25 -17.23
CA ARG A 113 -3.53 2.22 -18.33
C ARG A 113 -4.27 1.62 -19.52
N ASP A 114 -4.01 0.36 -19.86
CA ASP A 114 -4.73 -0.38 -20.92
C ASP A 114 -6.21 -0.59 -20.58
N CYS A 115 -6.56 -0.68 -19.29
CA CYS A 115 -7.95 -0.67 -18.83
C CYS A 115 -8.64 0.72 -18.95
N GLY A 116 -7.91 1.74 -19.41
CA GLY A 116 -8.39 3.12 -19.51
C GLY A 116 -8.23 3.94 -18.23
N PHE A 117 -7.53 3.43 -17.22
CA PHE A 117 -7.31 4.14 -15.97
C PHE A 117 -6.12 5.08 -16.05
N LYS A 118 -6.26 6.26 -15.48
CA LYS A 118 -5.14 7.18 -15.28
C LYS A 118 -4.51 6.91 -13.93
N VAL A 119 -3.23 6.54 -13.97
CA VAL A 119 -2.44 6.20 -12.77
C VAL A 119 -1.10 6.91 -12.82
N VAL A 120 -0.71 7.48 -11.67
CA VAL A 120 0.56 8.18 -11.47
C VAL A 120 1.42 7.36 -10.52
N TYR A 121 2.66 7.12 -10.89
CA TYR A 121 3.68 6.52 -10.04
C TYR A 121 4.70 7.60 -9.64
N GLY A 122 5.24 7.50 -8.43
CA GLY A 122 6.20 8.47 -7.93
C GLY A 122 6.73 8.15 -6.55
N ARG A 123 7.35 9.16 -5.94
CA ARG A 123 7.81 9.14 -4.55
C ARG A 123 7.15 10.28 -3.78
N TRP A 124 6.67 10.02 -2.56
CA TRP A 124 6.13 11.07 -1.70
C TRP A 124 7.27 11.87 -1.07
N LEU A 125 7.25 13.20 -1.23
CA LEU A 125 8.23 14.15 -0.71
C LEU A 125 8.09 14.37 0.80
N ILE A 126 8.26 13.29 1.56
CA ILE A 126 8.24 13.23 3.01
C ILE A 126 9.44 12.43 3.51
N ASP A 127 9.67 12.45 4.83
CA ASP A 127 10.69 11.61 5.45
C ASP A 127 10.41 10.12 5.14
N GLY A 128 11.46 9.39 4.74
CA GLY A 128 11.36 8.01 4.25
C GLY A 128 11.25 7.89 2.73
N TYR A 129 10.82 8.94 2.02
CA TYR A 129 10.74 8.97 0.55
C TYR A 129 10.06 7.71 -0.06
N PRO A 130 8.87 7.32 0.42
CA PRO A 130 8.21 6.07 0.04
C PRO A 130 7.67 6.14 -1.40
N LYS A 131 7.59 4.98 -2.06
CA LYS A 131 6.91 4.84 -3.36
C LYS A 131 5.41 5.08 -3.20
N VAL A 132 4.80 5.76 -4.17
CA VAL A 132 3.36 6.01 -4.24
C VAL A 132 2.78 5.65 -5.61
N ILE A 133 1.56 5.13 -5.61
CA ILE A 133 0.71 5.00 -6.80
C ILE A 133 -0.60 5.70 -6.52
N LEU A 134 -0.94 6.65 -7.38
CA LEU A 134 -2.13 7.49 -7.24
C LEU A 134 -3.07 7.27 -8.41
N PHE A 135 -4.34 6.97 -8.09
CA PHE A 135 -5.36 6.59 -9.05
C PHE A 135 -6.34 7.75 -9.28
N ASP A 136 -6.49 8.19 -10.52
CA ASP A 136 -7.51 9.17 -10.90
C ASP A 136 -8.88 8.51 -10.97
N ILE A 137 -9.67 8.70 -9.93
CA ILE A 137 -11.04 8.18 -9.78
C ILE A 137 -11.93 8.59 -10.97
N GLY A 138 -11.74 9.80 -11.50
CA GLY A 138 -12.51 10.30 -12.63
C GLY A 138 -12.32 9.47 -13.90
N SER A 139 -11.13 8.88 -14.09
CA SER A 139 -10.82 8.02 -15.24
C SER A 139 -11.61 6.71 -15.27
N ALA A 140 -12.13 6.27 -14.13
CA ALA A 140 -12.88 5.03 -13.98
C ALA A 140 -14.35 5.23 -13.61
N ALA A 141 -14.85 6.47 -13.57
CA ALA A 141 -16.23 6.79 -13.18
C ALA A 141 -17.29 6.06 -14.04
N TRP A 142 -16.98 5.78 -15.31
CA TRP A 142 -17.84 5.04 -16.23
C TRP A 142 -18.07 3.57 -15.83
N LYS A 143 -17.25 3.01 -14.92
CA LYS A 143 -17.41 1.66 -14.37
C LYS A 143 -18.27 1.59 -13.11
N LEU A 144 -18.65 2.73 -12.51
CA LEU A 144 -19.27 2.79 -11.19
C LEU A 144 -20.51 1.89 -11.07
N ASP A 145 -21.42 1.93 -12.04
CA ASP A 145 -22.67 1.15 -11.99
C ASP A 145 -22.40 -0.36 -12.03
N GLN A 146 -21.45 -0.78 -12.86
CA GLN A 146 -21.00 -2.17 -12.92
C GLN A 146 -20.42 -2.61 -11.57
N TRP A 147 -19.53 -1.81 -11.00
CA TRP A 147 -18.85 -2.13 -9.75
C TRP A 147 -19.75 -2.08 -8.53
N LYS A 148 -20.76 -1.21 -8.50
CA LYS A 148 -21.83 -1.26 -7.49
C LYS A 148 -22.63 -2.56 -7.57
N HIS A 149 -22.93 -3.03 -8.79
CA HIS A 149 -23.64 -4.28 -8.98
C HIS A 149 -22.80 -5.49 -8.54
N GLU A 150 -21.51 -5.51 -8.90
CA GLU A 150 -20.57 -6.53 -8.44
C GLU A 150 -20.46 -6.53 -6.91
N MET A 151 -20.27 -5.37 -6.29
CA MET A 151 -20.20 -5.22 -4.84
C MET A 151 -21.48 -5.76 -4.16
N TRP A 152 -22.66 -5.35 -4.61
CA TRP A 152 -23.94 -5.89 -4.10
C TRP A 152 -24.01 -7.41 -4.22
N THR A 153 -23.54 -7.96 -5.35
CA THR A 153 -23.57 -9.40 -5.60
C THR A 153 -22.70 -10.14 -4.59
N MET A 154 -21.55 -9.57 -4.25
CA MET A 154 -20.53 -10.15 -3.36
C MET A 154 -20.87 -9.98 -1.87
N THR A 155 -21.27 -8.78 -1.44
CA THR A 155 -21.37 -8.41 -0.02
C THR A 155 -22.79 -8.21 0.47
N LYS A 156 -23.77 -8.07 -0.45
CA LYS A 156 -25.15 -7.62 -0.15
C LYS A 156 -25.20 -6.23 0.50
N PHE A 157 -24.16 -5.42 0.29
CA PHE A 157 -24.10 -4.03 0.72
C PHE A 157 -24.45 -3.10 -0.44
N GLY A 158 -25.42 -2.21 -0.24
CA GLY A 158 -25.86 -1.24 -1.24
C GLY A 158 -25.28 0.15 -0.95
N ILE A 159 -24.87 0.87 -2.00
CA ILE A 159 -24.32 2.22 -1.88
C ILE A 159 -25.31 3.24 -2.49
N PRO A 160 -25.79 4.21 -1.69
CA PRO A 160 -26.70 5.24 -2.18
C PRO A 160 -26.14 5.99 -3.39
N TRP A 161 -27.02 6.37 -4.33
CA TRP A 161 -26.60 7.06 -5.56
C TRP A 161 -25.97 8.43 -5.28
N HIS A 162 -26.53 9.18 -4.32
CA HIS A 162 -26.11 10.54 -4.00
C HIS A 162 -24.90 10.62 -3.06
N ASP A 163 -24.42 9.49 -2.55
CA ASP A 163 -23.25 9.45 -1.67
C ASP A 163 -21.96 9.43 -2.52
N ARG A 164 -21.43 10.63 -2.76
CA ARG A 164 -20.23 10.81 -3.58
C ARG A 164 -19.00 10.15 -2.96
N GLU A 165 -18.80 10.27 -1.65
CA GLU A 165 -17.62 9.73 -0.98
C GLU A 165 -17.60 8.21 -1.08
N SER A 166 -18.74 7.56 -0.84
CA SER A 166 -18.86 6.11 -1.02
C SER A 166 -18.68 5.68 -2.48
N ASN A 167 -19.22 6.44 -3.44
CA ASN A 167 -19.02 6.15 -4.87
C ASN A 167 -17.53 6.22 -5.26
N ASP A 168 -16.84 7.26 -4.83
CA ASP A 168 -15.43 7.46 -5.11
C ASP A 168 -14.57 6.37 -4.43
N CYS A 169 -14.95 5.94 -3.22
CA CYS A 169 -14.31 4.82 -2.52
C CYS A 169 -14.47 3.48 -3.25
N VAL A 170 -15.63 3.20 -3.84
CA VAL A 170 -15.84 2.01 -4.68
C VAL A 170 -14.91 2.03 -5.87
N ILE A 171 -14.90 3.13 -6.62
CA ILE A 171 -14.07 3.28 -7.82
C ILE A 171 -12.61 3.07 -7.47
N LEU A 172 -12.11 3.78 -6.45
CA LEU A 172 -10.74 3.63 -5.99
C LEU A 172 -10.44 2.18 -5.55
N GLY A 173 -11.36 1.54 -4.83
CA GLY A 173 -11.19 0.17 -4.35
C GLY A 173 -11.06 -0.84 -5.50
N PHE A 174 -11.90 -0.74 -6.52
CA PHE A 174 -11.81 -1.60 -7.69
C PHE A 174 -10.56 -1.32 -8.54
N MET A 175 -10.16 -0.05 -8.73
CA MET A 175 -8.91 0.29 -9.43
C MET A 175 -7.69 -0.32 -8.72
N VAL A 176 -7.63 -0.19 -7.39
CA VAL A 176 -6.57 -0.79 -6.57
C VAL A 176 -6.61 -2.31 -6.64
N ALA A 177 -7.79 -2.92 -6.56
CA ALA A 177 -7.94 -4.38 -6.64
C ALA A 177 -7.42 -4.93 -7.98
N ILE A 178 -7.79 -4.30 -9.10
CA ILE A 178 -7.34 -4.69 -10.45
C ILE A 178 -5.82 -4.54 -10.57
N PHE A 179 -5.24 -3.44 -10.05
CA PHE A 179 -3.80 -3.24 -10.02
C PHE A 179 -3.09 -4.35 -9.23
N LEU A 180 -3.55 -4.61 -8.00
CA LEU A 180 -2.97 -5.63 -7.12
C LEU A 180 -3.10 -7.04 -7.71
N GLN A 181 -4.23 -7.35 -8.34
CA GLN A 181 -4.45 -8.61 -9.05
C GLN A 181 -3.38 -8.80 -10.11
N LYS A 182 -3.17 -7.78 -10.95
CA LYS A 182 -2.21 -7.84 -12.03
C LYS A 182 -0.79 -7.97 -11.50
N MET A 183 -0.45 -7.19 -10.47
CA MET A 183 0.85 -7.28 -9.80
C MET A 183 1.11 -8.68 -9.24
N THR A 184 0.11 -9.28 -8.60
CA THR A 184 0.18 -10.65 -8.08
C THR A 184 0.47 -11.64 -9.20
N ILE A 185 -0.33 -11.64 -10.26
CA ILE A 185 -0.18 -12.57 -11.39
C ILE A 185 1.22 -12.46 -12.01
N ILE A 186 1.70 -11.24 -12.24
CA ILE A 186 3.03 -11.00 -12.83
C ILE A 186 4.14 -11.49 -11.90
N CYS A 187 4.05 -11.21 -10.60
CA CYS A 187 5.03 -11.69 -9.63
C CYS A 187 5.07 -13.23 -9.57
N PHE A 188 3.92 -13.90 -9.65
CA PHE A 188 3.87 -15.37 -9.74
C PHE A 188 4.53 -15.89 -11.01
N GLN A 189 4.22 -15.30 -12.16
CA GLN A 189 4.82 -15.68 -13.44
C GLN A 189 6.34 -15.51 -13.43
N PHE A 190 6.84 -14.41 -12.87
CA PHE A 190 8.29 -14.21 -12.71
C PHE A 190 8.90 -15.21 -11.75
N ALA A 191 8.28 -15.45 -10.58
CA ALA A 191 8.79 -16.40 -9.59
C ALA A 191 8.89 -17.82 -10.16
N GLU A 192 7.88 -18.27 -10.92
CA GLU A 192 7.91 -19.56 -11.62
C GLU A 192 9.05 -19.61 -12.66
N ALA A 193 9.22 -18.55 -13.45
CA ALA A 193 10.25 -18.50 -14.50
C ALA A 193 11.68 -18.60 -13.93
N ILE A 194 11.91 -18.12 -12.70
CA ILE A 194 13.23 -18.15 -12.05
C ILE A 194 13.35 -19.20 -10.93
N SER A 195 12.34 -20.07 -10.75
CA SER A 195 12.29 -21.04 -9.63
C SER A 195 12.51 -20.41 -8.24
N SER A 196 11.98 -19.20 -8.03
CA SER A 196 12.07 -18.46 -6.76
C SER A 196 10.87 -18.76 -5.84
N SER A 197 10.90 -18.23 -4.62
CA SER A 197 9.80 -18.33 -3.66
C SER A 197 8.56 -17.61 -4.18
N LYS A 198 7.39 -18.14 -3.81
CA LYS A 198 6.10 -17.52 -4.14
C LYS A 198 6.02 -16.11 -3.53
N PRO A 199 5.54 -15.11 -4.29
CA PRO A 199 5.45 -13.76 -3.77
C PRO A 199 4.44 -13.68 -2.62
N LEU A 200 4.73 -12.84 -1.64
CA LEU A 200 3.86 -12.58 -0.49
C LEU A 200 3.46 -11.11 -0.52
N ILE A 201 2.20 -10.85 -0.90
CA ILE A 201 1.67 -9.50 -1.02
C ILE A 201 0.76 -9.21 0.17
N LEU A 202 1.20 -8.27 1.00
CA LEU A 202 0.44 -7.75 2.14
C LEU A 202 -0.19 -6.41 1.78
N VAL A 203 -1.49 -6.26 1.99
CA VAL A 203 -2.21 -5.01 1.80
C VAL A 203 -2.73 -4.52 3.14
N MET A 204 -2.38 -3.30 3.50
CA MET A 204 -2.88 -2.61 4.69
C MET A 204 -3.86 -1.53 4.26
N THR A 205 -5.04 -1.48 4.87
CA THR A 205 -6.05 -0.45 4.58
C THR A 205 -6.33 0.38 5.83
N ASN A 206 -6.32 1.71 5.70
CA ASN A 206 -6.70 2.64 6.78
C ASN A 206 -8.01 3.37 6.43
N GLN A 207 -9.07 3.16 7.23
CA GLN A 207 -10.41 3.74 7.08
C GLN A 207 -11.03 3.62 5.68
N VAL A 208 -10.96 2.43 5.08
CA VAL A 208 -11.70 2.12 3.84
C VAL A 208 -12.35 0.73 3.95
N SER A 209 -13.38 0.61 4.80
CA SER A 209 -14.08 -0.66 5.04
C SER A 209 -14.63 -1.28 3.75
N VAL A 210 -15.09 -0.45 2.81
CA VAL A 210 -15.52 -0.88 1.47
C VAL A 210 -14.39 -1.54 0.68
N MET A 211 -13.15 -1.04 0.78
CA MET A 211 -12.00 -1.65 0.11
C MET A 211 -11.62 -2.99 0.73
N LEU A 212 -11.70 -3.13 2.05
CA LEU A 212 -11.42 -4.40 2.70
C LEU A 212 -12.34 -5.49 2.14
N GLU A 213 -13.63 -5.21 2.05
CA GLU A 213 -14.62 -6.13 1.49
C GLU A 213 -14.32 -6.49 0.03
N ILE A 214 -13.96 -5.50 -0.78
CA ILE A 214 -13.53 -5.72 -2.17
C ILE A 214 -12.30 -6.66 -2.20
N PHE A 215 -11.26 -6.37 -1.42
CA PHE A 215 -10.03 -7.16 -1.44
C PHE A 215 -10.23 -8.58 -0.90
N GLN A 216 -11.02 -8.75 0.16
CA GLN A 216 -11.31 -10.06 0.75
C GLN A 216 -12.15 -10.95 -0.17
N ASN A 217 -13.04 -10.38 -0.97
CA ASN A 217 -13.95 -11.16 -1.81
C ASN A 217 -13.44 -11.35 -3.25
N ILE A 218 -12.57 -10.49 -3.77
CA ILE A 218 -11.99 -10.68 -5.12
C ILE A 218 -10.81 -11.67 -5.09
N HIS A 219 -9.98 -11.73 -4.02
CA HIS A 219 -8.69 -12.46 -4.07
C HIS A 219 -8.26 -13.18 -2.78
N ARG A 220 -9.00 -14.21 -2.35
CA ARG A 220 -8.66 -14.99 -1.14
C ARG A 220 -7.32 -15.74 -1.19
N ASP A 221 -6.87 -16.15 -2.38
CA ASP A 221 -5.79 -17.13 -2.48
C ASP A 221 -4.38 -16.51 -2.45
N TYR A 222 -4.25 -15.18 -2.65
CA TYR A 222 -2.95 -14.55 -2.91
C TYR A 222 -2.70 -13.19 -2.25
N ILE A 223 -3.74 -12.51 -1.73
CA ILE A 223 -3.61 -11.20 -1.08
C ILE A 223 -3.98 -11.35 0.38
N LEU A 224 -3.01 -11.12 1.27
CA LEU A 224 -3.30 -10.99 2.69
C LEU A 224 -3.69 -9.54 2.96
N CYS A 225 -4.98 -9.29 3.25
CA CYS A 225 -5.45 -7.96 3.60
C CYS A 225 -5.61 -7.83 5.11
N VAL A 226 -5.00 -6.79 5.69
CA VAL A 226 -5.07 -6.47 7.12
C VAL A 226 -5.65 -5.07 7.28
N GLN A 227 -6.83 -4.96 7.88
CA GLN A 227 -7.36 -3.67 8.32
C GLN A 227 -6.66 -3.26 9.61
N ARG A 228 -6.18 -2.01 9.67
CA ARG A 228 -5.77 -1.38 10.92
C ARG A 228 -6.82 -0.38 11.31
N ASP A 229 -7.53 -0.70 12.38
CA ASP A 229 -8.36 0.28 13.07
C ASP A 229 -7.41 1.22 13.80
N ILE A 230 -7.36 2.48 13.37
CA ILE A 230 -6.76 3.54 14.17
C ILE A 230 -7.77 3.76 15.30
N LEU A 231 -7.45 3.25 16.49
CA LEU A 231 -8.22 3.55 17.70
C LEU A 231 -8.21 5.07 17.89
N ASP A 232 -9.40 5.68 17.88
CA ASP A 232 -9.61 7.09 18.24
C ASP A 232 -9.17 7.38 19.69
#